data_AF-A0A3M1LF68-F1
#
_entry.id   AF-A0A3M1LF68-F1
#
_cell.length_a   1.000
_cell.length_b   1.000
_cell.length_c   1.000
_cell.angle_alpha   90.00
_cell.angle_beta   90.00
_cell.angle_gamma   90.00
#
_symmetry.space_group_name_H-M   'P 1'
#
loop_
_entity.id
_entity.type
_entity.pdbx_description
1 polymer ?
#
loop_
_entity_poly.entity_id
_entity_poly.type
_entity_poly.pdbx_seq_one_letter_code
_entity_poly.pdbx_strand_id
1 'polypeptide(L)'
;MNTTAVLTEGGLISADILEQIAAGEAQGQRPQDFGLPRTARLADEIATAWGDARAYWEAFQRRLQRLPEDDPATTVTREQWVIPLLGSLGYENLTYQPRAAHVDGSTFAISHRDGPDESALPVHIEGCRTDLDRRAPTGRPRLSPHGLVQEYLNRTEHLWGVVTNGYRLRLLRDNALMTRPAYVEFDLQQIMEGERFADFALFYRLVHRTRLPRTVEDAPECWLEQYYQQALEQGGRVRDRLRDGVEAAWSAMEKYQMLLPERDRSNLKSKKT
;
A
#
# COMPACT_ATOMS: atom_id res chain seq x y z
N MET A 1 -19.17 13.60 0.97
CA MET A 1 -18.97 12.21 0.50
C MET A 1 -17.94 11.60 1.43
N ASN A 2 -18.28 10.55 2.16
CA ASN A 2 -17.37 9.95 3.15
C ASN A 2 -16.40 9.01 2.41
N THR A 3 -15.39 9.60 1.76
CA THR A 3 -14.31 8.87 1.09
C THR A 3 -13.31 8.41 2.15
N THR A 4 -13.13 7.10 2.28
CA THR A 4 -12.16 6.48 3.18
C THR A 4 -10.75 7.04 2.92
N ALA A 5 -9.95 7.29 3.96
CA ALA A 5 -8.57 7.80 3.81
C ALA A 5 -7.56 6.69 3.44
N VAL A 6 -8.06 5.48 3.21
CA VAL A 6 -7.29 4.30 2.82
C VAL A 6 -7.90 3.76 1.54
N LEU A 7 -7.06 3.63 0.52
CA LEU A 7 -7.40 3.10 -0.79
C LEU A 7 -6.56 1.85 -1.05
N THR A 8 -7.20 0.81 -1.57
CA THR A 8 -6.48 -0.35 -2.10
C THR A 8 -6.73 -0.46 -3.60
N GLU A 9 -5.64 -0.47 -4.35
CA GLU A 9 -5.64 -0.73 -5.78
C GLU A 9 -5.09 -2.14 -6.07
N GLY A 10 -5.62 -2.78 -7.11
CA GLY A 10 -5.15 -4.09 -7.58
C GLY A 10 -5.38 -5.27 -6.62
N GLY A 11 -6.07 -5.06 -5.49
CA GLY A 11 -6.38 -6.12 -4.52
C GLY A 11 -5.16 -6.62 -3.74
N LEU A 12 -4.15 -5.74 -3.52
CA LEU A 12 -2.94 -6.10 -2.80
C LEU A 12 -3.24 -6.67 -1.40
N ILE A 13 -4.24 -6.13 -0.72
CA ILE A 13 -4.82 -6.70 0.50
C ILE A 13 -6.34 -6.68 0.32
N SER A 14 -7.01 -7.80 0.58
CA SER A 14 -8.47 -7.86 0.44
C SER A 14 -9.17 -6.98 1.48
N ALA A 15 -10.38 -6.49 1.16
CA ALA A 15 -11.18 -5.69 2.08
C ALA A 15 -11.43 -6.43 3.40
N ASP A 16 -11.76 -7.71 3.35
CA ASP A 16 -11.97 -8.57 4.51
C ASP A 16 -10.73 -8.64 5.43
N ILE A 17 -9.52 -8.74 4.84
CA ILE A 17 -8.28 -8.73 5.62
C ILE A 17 -8.04 -7.35 6.24
N LEU A 18 -8.30 -6.26 5.51
CA LEU A 18 -8.20 -4.91 6.05
C LEU A 18 -9.14 -4.68 7.23
N GLU A 19 -10.37 -5.17 7.16
CA GLU A 19 -11.34 -5.11 8.25
C GLU A 19 -10.85 -5.89 9.48
N GLN A 20 -10.31 -7.10 9.28
CA GLN A 20 -9.72 -7.90 10.37
C GLN A 20 -8.50 -7.22 10.98
N ILE A 21 -7.65 -6.57 10.18
CA ILE A 21 -6.50 -5.79 10.68
C ILE A 21 -6.99 -4.59 11.49
N ALA A 22 -7.99 -3.86 11.00
CA ALA A 22 -8.58 -2.72 11.70
C ALA A 22 -9.19 -3.13 13.05
N ALA A 23 -9.85 -4.29 13.11
CA ALA A 23 -10.36 -4.88 14.36
C ALA A 23 -9.27 -5.44 15.27
N GLY A 24 -8.04 -5.62 14.77
CA GLY A 24 -6.94 -6.27 15.50
C GLY A 24 -7.09 -7.78 15.61
N GLU A 25 -7.94 -8.39 14.78
CA GLU A 25 -8.28 -9.81 14.77
C GLU A 25 -7.43 -10.62 13.78
N ALA A 26 -6.84 -9.95 12.79
CA ALA A 26 -5.92 -10.59 11.84
C ALA A 26 -4.69 -11.18 12.56
N GLN A 27 -4.11 -12.23 11.98
CA GLN A 27 -2.85 -12.79 12.48
C GLN A 27 -1.74 -11.72 12.48
N GLY A 28 -0.85 -11.74 13.46
CA GLY A 28 0.24 -10.76 13.54
C GLY A 28 -0.15 -9.43 14.19
N GLN A 29 -1.35 -9.32 14.77
CA GLN A 29 -1.85 -8.10 15.41
C GLN A 29 -1.66 -8.06 16.95
N ARG A 30 -0.87 -8.97 17.53
CA ARG A 30 -0.58 -9.00 18.98
C ARG A 30 0.60 -8.07 19.31
N PRO A 31 0.73 -7.57 20.55
CA PRO A 31 1.83 -6.68 20.93
C PRO A 31 3.23 -7.21 20.56
N GLN A 32 3.50 -8.51 20.77
CA GLN A 32 4.81 -9.09 20.44
C GLN A 32 5.15 -9.04 18.95
N ASP A 33 4.12 -9.10 18.10
CA ASP A 33 4.32 -9.04 16.65
C ASP A 33 4.80 -7.63 16.23
N PHE A 34 4.61 -6.61 17.08
CA PHE A 34 5.14 -5.24 16.94
C PHE A 34 6.47 -5.02 17.68
N GLY A 35 7.09 -6.07 18.22
CA GLY A 35 8.32 -5.95 19.01
C GLY A 35 8.08 -5.47 20.46
N LEU A 36 6.82 -5.43 20.91
CA LEU A 36 6.46 -4.96 22.24
C LEU A 36 6.45 -6.11 23.27
N PRO A 37 6.64 -5.81 24.58
CA PRO A 37 6.44 -6.78 25.64
C PRO A 37 5.02 -7.37 25.63
N ARG A 38 4.87 -8.62 26.09
CA ARG A 38 3.54 -9.30 26.17
C ARG A 38 2.52 -8.54 27.01
N THR A 39 2.99 -7.78 28.00
CA THR A 39 2.19 -7.00 28.94
C THR A 39 1.78 -5.64 28.39
N ALA A 40 2.40 -5.19 27.28
CA ALA A 40 2.06 -3.93 26.64
C ALA A 40 0.71 -4.02 25.93
N ARG A 41 0.07 -2.87 25.76
CA ARG A 41 -1.18 -2.74 25.00
C ARG A 41 -0.86 -2.02 23.71
N LEU A 42 -1.02 -2.73 22.59
CA LEU A 42 -0.78 -2.16 21.26
C LEU A 42 -1.63 -0.91 20.99
N ALA A 43 -2.86 -0.84 21.53
CA ALA A 43 -3.70 0.34 21.42
C ALA A 43 -3.08 1.59 22.07
N ASP A 44 -2.39 1.43 23.21
CA ASP A 44 -1.74 2.53 23.93
C ASP A 44 -0.51 3.04 23.14
N GLU A 45 0.23 2.14 22.51
CA GLU A 45 1.35 2.50 21.60
C GLU A 45 0.85 3.22 20.35
N ILE A 46 -0.24 2.74 19.73
CA ILE A 46 -0.87 3.43 18.60
C ILE A 46 -1.36 4.83 19.00
N ALA A 47 -1.93 4.97 20.21
CA ALA A 47 -2.37 6.27 20.72
C ALA A 47 -1.20 7.23 20.97
N THR A 48 -0.06 6.71 21.45
CA THR A 48 1.18 7.48 21.62
C THR A 48 1.70 7.96 20.28
N ALA A 49 1.87 7.05 19.31
CA ALA A 49 2.32 7.38 17.96
C ALA A 49 1.38 8.35 17.24
N TRP A 50 0.07 8.29 17.53
CA TRP A 50 -0.91 9.26 17.03
C TRP A 50 -0.67 10.67 17.58
N GLY A 51 -0.42 10.78 18.89
CA GLY A 51 -0.08 12.06 19.53
C GLY A 51 1.19 12.68 18.93
N ASP A 52 2.22 11.87 18.73
CA ASP A 52 3.48 12.29 18.11
C ASP A 52 3.25 12.74 16.66
N ALA A 53 2.54 11.94 15.87
CA ALA A 53 2.20 12.27 14.48
C ALA A 53 1.45 13.61 14.39
N ARG A 54 0.48 13.87 15.27
CA ARG A 54 -0.21 15.18 15.29
C ARG A 54 0.77 16.33 15.55
N ALA A 55 1.68 16.18 16.51
CA ALA A 55 2.65 17.22 16.82
C ALA A 55 3.60 17.50 15.64
N TYR A 56 4.06 16.45 14.95
CA TYR A 56 4.90 16.57 13.76
C TYR A 56 4.13 17.22 12.60
N TRP A 57 2.88 16.82 12.38
CA TRP A 57 2.02 17.39 11.34
C TRP A 57 1.82 18.90 11.53
N GLU A 58 1.51 19.32 12.76
CA GLU A 58 1.35 20.75 13.06
C GLU A 58 2.65 21.54 12.84
N ALA A 59 3.79 20.99 13.26
CA ALA A 59 5.09 21.62 13.04
C ALA A 59 5.42 21.75 11.54
N PHE A 60 5.14 20.70 10.78
CA PHE A 60 5.28 20.65 9.34
C PHE A 60 4.41 21.69 8.63
N GLN A 61 3.12 21.78 8.96
CA GLN A 61 2.19 22.76 8.38
C GLN A 61 2.65 24.20 8.65
N ARG A 62 3.08 24.51 9.88
CA ARG A 62 3.65 25.84 10.21
C ARG A 62 4.89 26.16 9.39
N ARG A 63 5.73 25.17 9.08
CA ARG A 63 6.94 25.39 8.27
C ARG A 63 6.60 25.53 6.79
N LEU A 64 5.68 24.73 6.30
CA LEU A 64 5.20 24.73 4.91
C LEU A 64 4.60 26.09 4.51
N GLN A 65 3.80 26.71 5.39
CA GLN A 65 3.21 28.03 5.17
C GLN A 65 4.24 29.16 4.97
N ARG A 66 5.50 28.95 5.35
CA ARG A 66 6.59 29.92 5.20
C ARG A 66 7.39 29.72 3.91
N LEU A 67 7.11 28.67 3.15
CA LEU A 67 7.79 28.40 1.89
C LEU A 67 7.08 29.12 0.72
N PRO A 68 7.83 29.59 -0.28
CA PRO A 68 7.27 30.06 -1.55
C PRO A 68 6.36 29.01 -2.18
N GLU A 69 5.32 29.38 -2.92
CA GLU A 69 4.37 28.42 -3.50
C GLU A 69 5.00 27.47 -4.53
N ASP A 70 6.05 27.90 -5.22
CA ASP A 70 6.78 27.15 -6.24
C ASP A 70 7.85 26.20 -5.66
N ASP A 71 8.11 26.27 -4.36
CA ASP A 71 9.00 25.32 -3.66
C ASP A 71 8.32 23.94 -3.59
N PRO A 72 8.96 22.82 -3.99
CA PRO A 72 8.38 21.48 -3.88
C PRO A 72 8.19 21.01 -2.42
N ALA A 73 8.78 21.73 -1.46
CA ALA A 73 8.79 21.47 -0.03
C ALA A 73 9.47 20.17 0.39
N THR A 74 10.39 19.63 -0.42
CA THR A 74 11.04 18.33 -0.21
C THR A 74 11.72 18.21 1.15
N THR A 75 12.63 19.14 1.51
CA THR A 75 13.34 19.08 2.79
C THR A 75 12.41 19.20 3.99
N VAL A 76 11.43 20.13 3.93
CA VAL A 76 10.49 20.33 5.04
C VAL A 76 9.59 19.10 5.22
N THR A 77 9.08 18.54 4.12
CA THR A 77 8.30 17.30 4.13
C THR A 77 9.09 16.14 4.72
N ARG A 78 10.33 15.96 4.27
CA ARG A 78 11.18 14.86 4.71
C ARG A 78 11.58 14.98 6.19
N GLU A 79 12.18 16.09 6.58
CA GLU A 79 12.84 16.23 7.89
C GLU A 79 11.85 16.53 9.03
N GLN A 80 10.76 17.25 8.76
CA GLN A 80 9.82 17.70 9.80
C GLN A 80 8.60 16.79 9.94
N TRP A 81 8.31 15.98 8.92
CA TRP A 81 7.11 15.17 8.88
C TRP A 81 7.40 13.69 8.68
N VAL A 82 7.94 13.30 7.53
CA VAL A 82 8.02 11.89 7.15
C VAL A 82 9.04 11.11 7.99
N ILE A 83 10.26 11.63 8.17
CA ILE A 83 11.29 10.95 8.98
C ILE A 83 10.82 10.79 10.44
N PRO A 84 10.33 11.83 11.14
CA PRO A 84 9.79 11.67 12.49
C PRO A 84 8.62 10.68 12.57
N LEU A 85 7.67 10.75 11.64
CA LEU A 85 6.53 9.84 11.58
C LEU A 85 6.97 8.38 11.43
N LEU A 86 7.89 8.10 10.49
CA LEU A 86 8.43 6.75 10.31
C LEU A 86 9.24 6.31 11.54
N GLY A 87 9.94 7.23 12.22
CA GLY A 87 10.58 6.97 13.51
C GLY A 87 9.60 6.44 14.57
N SER A 88 8.44 7.09 14.72
CA SER A 88 7.36 6.62 15.61
C SER A 88 6.72 5.29 15.18
N LEU A 89 6.98 4.83 13.95
CA LEU A 89 6.57 3.54 13.42
C LEU A 89 7.69 2.48 13.49
N GLY A 90 8.80 2.79 14.15
CA GLY A 90 9.92 1.86 14.37
C GLY A 90 10.97 1.81 13.25
N TYR A 91 10.99 2.79 12.34
CA TYR A 91 12.02 2.89 11.29
C TYR A 91 13.28 3.56 11.87
N GLU A 92 14.04 2.80 12.65
CA GLU A 92 15.20 3.30 13.39
C GLU A 92 16.46 3.50 12.52
N ASN A 93 16.51 2.91 11.32
CA ASN A 93 17.70 2.88 10.47
C ASN A 93 17.47 3.52 9.09
N LEU A 94 16.56 4.49 9.02
CA LEU A 94 16.20 5.18 7.78
C LEU A 94 17.33 6.10 7.31
N THR A 95 18.11 5.62 6.36
CA THR A 95 19.35 6.24 5.89
C THR A 95 19.18 6.84 4.50
N TYR A 96 19.56 8.11 4.34
CA TYR A 96 19.55 8.81 3.06
C TYR A 96 20.56 8.21 2.07
N GLN A 97 20.15 8.05 0.81
CA GLN A 97 20.95 7.47 -0.27
C GLN A 97 21.41 8.58 -1.23
N PRO A 98 22.68 9.01 -1.17
CA PRO A 98 23.18 10.11 -2.00
C PRO A 98 23.41 9.71 -3.46
N ARG A 99 23.40 8.42 -3.79
CA ARG A 99 23.66 7.88 -5.12
C ARG A 99 22.50 7.02 -5.57
N ALA A 100 22.16 7.13 -6.85
CA ALA A 100 21.19 6.24 -7.48
C ALA A 100 21.73 4.81 -7.58
N ALA A 101 20.88 3.82 -7.32
CA ALA A 101 21.17 2.43 -7.60
C ALA A 101 21.27 2.19 -9.11
N HIS A 102 22.17 1.31 -9.54
CA HIS A 102 22.34 0.93 -10.93
C HIS A 102 21.85 -0.51 -11.11
N VAL A 103 20.79 -0.71 -11.89
CA VAL A 103 20.14 -2.00 -12.09
C VAL A 103 19.85 -2.16 -13.58
N ASP A 104 20.37 -3.22 -14.20
CA ASP A 104 20.19 -3.53 -15.62
C ASP A 104 20.39 -2.33 -16.57
N GLY A 105 21.48 -1.58 -16.37
CA GLY A 105 21.80 -0.40 -17.18
C GLY A 105 20.89 0.81 -16.97
N SER A 106 19.99 0.77 -15.98
CA SER A 106 19.09 1.86 -15.58
C SER A 106 19.46 2.39 -14.19
N THR A 107 19.18 3.66 -13.92
CA THR A 107 19.48 4.31 -12.64
C THR A 107 18.22 4.62 -11.86
N PHE A 108 18.20 4.26 -10.58
CA PHE A 108 17.07 4.46 -9.68
C PHE A 108 17.47 5.30 -8.46
N ALA A 109 17.02 6.56 -8.42
CA ALA A 109 17.33 7.49 -7.34
C ALA A 109 16.36 7.32 -6.16
N ILE A 110 16.37 6.14 -5.54
CA ILE A 110 15.61 5.87 -4.31
C ILE A 110 16.23 6.68 -3.19
N SER A 111 15.44 7.51 -2.50
CA SER A 111 15.98 8.51 -1.57
C SER A 111 16.52 7.94 -0.26
N HIS A 112 15.95 6.84 0.25
CA HIS A 112 16.28 6.26 1.54
C HIS A 112 16.20 4.74 1.51
N ARG A 113 16.81 4.12 2.51
CA ARG A 113 16.60 2.72 2.87
C ARG A 113 16.48 2.61 4.38
N ASP A 114 15.66 1.67 4.87
CA ASP A 114 15.62 1.36 6.29
C ASP A 114 16.33 0.04 6.60
N GLY A 115 17.63 0.15 6.89
CA GLY A 115 18.51 -0.97 7.17
C GLY A 115 19.97 -0.72 6.73
N PRO A 116 20.88 -1.66 7.00
CA PRO A 116 22.32 -1.42 6.95
C PRO A 116 22.93 -1.50 5.54
N ASP A 117 22.26 -2.15 4.58
CA ASP A 117 22.83 -2.47 3.26
C ASP A 117 21.80 -2.37 2.12
N GLU A 118 22.22 -2.76 0.92
CA GLU A 118 21.42 -2.64 -0.31
C GLU A 118 20.21 -3.57 -0.38
N SER A 119 20.13 -4.60 0.48
CA SER A 119 18.96 -5.49 0.60
C SER A 119 17.82 -4.89 1.43
N ALA A 120 18.10 -3.80 2.14
CA ALA A 120 17.16 -3.15 3.03
C ALA A 120 15.99 -2.49 2.29
N LEU A 121 14.85 -2.41 2.98
CA LEU A 121 13.60 -1.84 2.47
C LEU A 121 13.82 -0.47 1.78
N PRO A 122 13.53 -0.34 0.47
CA PRO A 122 13.61 0.94 -0.22
C PRO A 122 12.46 1.86 0.21
N VAL A 123 12.81 3.10 0.57
CA VAL A 123 11.85 4.14 0.96
C VAL A 123 12.13 5.40 0.15
N HIS A 124 11.16 5.79 -0.69
CA HIS A 124 11.25 6.99 -1.49
C HIS A 124 10.37 8.11 -0.94
N ILE A 125 11.00 9.23 -0.60
CA ILE A 125 10.39 10.39 0.03
C ILE A 125 10.53 11.59 -0.91
N GLU A 126 9.39 12.14 -1.30
CA GLU A 126 9.24 13.35 -2.10
C GLU A 126 8.70 14.51 -1.27
N GLY A 127 8.68 15.72 -1.84
CA GLY A 127 8.01 16.88 -1.26
C GLY A 127 6.49 16.83 -1.43
N CYS A 128 5.74 17.36 -0.47
CA CYS A 128 4.27 17.32 -0.46
C CYS A 128 3.56 17.95 -1.66
N ARG A 129 4.25 18.83 -2.40
CA ARG A 129 3.73 19.44 -3.63
C ARG A 129 4.07 18.63 -4.89
N THR A 130 4.84 17.55 -4.75
CA THR A 130 5.11 16.59 -5.83
C THR A 130 4.00 15.54 -5.88
N ASP A 131 3.36 15.39 -7.03
CA ASP A 131 2.37 14.33 -7.25
C ASP A 131 3.07 12.97 -7.50
N LEU A 132 2.67 11.95 -6.76
CA LEU A 132 3.24 10.60 -6.84
C LEU A 132 3.00 9.90 -8.19
N ASP A 133 1.95 10.30 -8.90
CA ASP A 133 1.56 9.71 -10.19
C ASP A 133 2.10 10.47 -11.40
N ARG A 134 2.60 11.70 -11.18
CA ARG A 134 3.01 12.59 -12.26
C ARG A 134 4.53 12.60 -12.42
N ARG A 135 4.98 12.60 -13.67
CA ARG A 135 6.38 12.83 -14.03
C ARG A 135 6.74 14.29 -13.77
N ALA A 136 8.01 14.54 -13.46
CA ALA A 136 8.52 15.90 -13.34
C ALA A 136 8.26 16.69 -14.64
N PRO A 137 7.79 17.95 -14.56
CA PRO A 137 7.52 18.78 -15.74
C PRO A 137 8.73 18.98 -16.66
N THR A 138 9.94 18.93 -16.08
CA THR A 138 11.23 19.02 -16.78
C THR A 138 11.53 17.78 -17.65
N GLY A 139 10.73 16.71 -17.53
CA GLY A 139 10.97 15.41 -18.17
C GLY A 139 12.04 14.57 -17.49
N ARG A 140 12.60 15.04 -16.36
CA ARG A 140 13.60 14.32 -15.54
C ARG A 140 13.28 14.47 -14.05
N PRO A 141 13.16 13.38 -13.28
CA PRO A 141 13.25 11.98 -13.71
C PRO A 141 12.13 11.57 -14.69
N ARG A 142 12.40 10.54 -15.50
CA ARG A 142 11.49 10.07 -16.57
C ARG A 142 10.24 9.38 -16.02
N LEU A 143 10.32 8.90 -14.78
CA LEU A 143 9.26 8.19 -14.08
C LEU A 143 8.63 9.11 -13.04
N SER A 144 7.36 8.87 -12.72
CA SER A 144 6.75 9.44 -11.51
C SER A 144 7.37 8.78 -10.27
N PRO A 145 7.26 9.38 -9.07
CA PRO A 145 7.77 8.77 -7.85
C PRO A 145 7.24 7.36 -7.61
N HIS A 146 5.94 7.12 -7.84
CA HIS A 146 5.36 5.77 -7.78
C HIS A 146 5.99 4.83 -8.82
N GLY A 147 6.09 5.27 -10.08
CA GLY A 147 6.67 4.47 -11.15
C GLY A 147 8.15 4.15 -10.92
N LEU A 148 8.90 5.07 -10.32
CA LEU A 148 10.31 4.88 -9.99
C LEU A 148 10.50 3.73 -9.00
N VAL A 149 9.73 3.72 -7.91
CA VAL A 149 9.81 2.65 -6.91
C VAL A 149 9.27 1.34 -7.49
N GLN A 150 8.13 1.37 -8.19
CA GLN A 150 7.56 0.15 -8.80
C GLN A 150 8.53 -0.51 -9.77
N GLU A 151 9.18 0.27 -10.65
CA GLU A 151 10.14 -0.27 -11.61
C GLU A 151 11.43 -0.74 -10.95
N TYR A 152 11.83 -0.13 -9.83
CA TYR A 152 12.94 -0.61 -9.01
C TYR A 152 12.63 -1.98 -8.37
N LEU A 153 11.43 -2.14 -7.77
CA LEU A 153 11.00 -3.43 -7.20
C LEU A 153 10.95 -4.52 -8.26
N ASN A 154 10.33 -4.23 -9.41
CA ASN A 154 10.18 -5.20 -10.51
C ASN A 154 11.50 -5.65 -11.18
N ARG A 155 12.62 -4.98 -10.89
CA ARG A 155 13.94 -5.27 -11.46
C ARG A 155 14.97 -5.69 -10.42
N THR A 156 14.57 -5.83 -9.16
CA THR A 156 15.46 -6.26 -8.07
C THR A 156 14.79 -7.35 -7.25
N GLU A 157 15.51 -7.89 -6.27
CA GLU A 157 14.96 -8.90 -5.35
C GLU A 157 14.08 -8.31 -4.25
N HIS A 158 13.89 -6.99 -4.22
CA HIS A 158 13.04 -6.33 -3.23
C HIS A 158 11.57 -6.59 -3.52
N LEU A 159 10.91 -7.29 -2.60
CA LEU A 159 9.49 -7.60 -2.73
C LEU A 159 8.58 -6.43 -2.33
N TRP A 160 9.00 -5.59 -1.39
CA TRP A 160 8.21 -4.49 -0.84
C TRP A 160 8.98 -3.17 -0.88
N GLY A 161 8.26 -2.07 -1.01
CA GLY A 161 8.82 -0.73 -0.96
C GLY A 161 7.80 0.31 -0.52
N VAL A 162 8.29 1.46 -0.07
CA VAL A 162 7.46 2.58 0.37
C VAL A 162 7.73 3.78 -0.53
N VAL A 163 6.65 4.45 -0.97
CA VAL A 163 6.75 5.77 -1.60
C VAL A 163 5.82 6.75 -0.92
N THR A 164 6.29 7.96 -0.64
CA THR A 164 5.50 8.99 0.03
C THR A 164 5.90 10.38 -0.40
N ASN A 165 4.92 11.28 -0.46
CA ASN A 165 5.16 12.72 -0.55
C ASN A 165 4.74 13.43 0.76
N GLY A 166 4.53 12.69 1.85
CA GLY A 166 4.06 13.23 3.13
C GLY A 166 2.56 13.49 3.20
N TYR A 167 1.87 13.83 2.11
CA TYR A 167 0.41 13.86 2.10
C TYR A 167 -0.20 12.49 1.82
N ARG A 168 0.44 11.71 0.96
CA ARG A 168 0.06 10.33 0.63
C ARG A 168 1.26 9.43 0.86
N LEU A 169 1.02 8.25 1.40
CA LEU A 169 2.00 7.17 1.52
C LEU A 169 1.44 5.91 0.89
N ARG A 170 2.23 5.23 0.06
CA ARG A 170 1.87 3.97 -0.59
C ARG A 170 2.81 2.85 -0.17
N LEU A 171 2.21 1.72 0.18
CA LEU A 171 2.89 0.43 0.23
C LEU A 171 2.82 -0.19 -1.17
N LEU A 172 3.99 -0.45 -1.75
CA LEU A 172 4.14 -1.11 -3.04
C LEU A 172 4.71 -2.51 -2.86
N ARG A 173 4.31 -3.41 -3.73
CA ARG A 173 4.88 -4.75 -3.85
C ARG A 173 5.44 -4.93 -5.26
N ASP A 174 6.49 -5.73 -5.41
CA ASP A 174 6.87 -6.25 -6.71
C ASP A 174 5.64 -6.87 -7.38
N ASN A 175 5.45 -6.49 -8.64
CA ASN A 175 4.30 -6.86 -9.41
C ASN A 175 4.63 -7.07 -10.89
N ALA A 176 5.87 -7.48 -11.20
CA ALA A 176 6.36 -7.62 -12.57
C ALA A 176 5.47 -8.48 -13.49
N LEU A 177 4.73 -9.44 -12.91
CA LEU A 177 3.86 -10.38 -13.65
C LEU A 177 2.40 -9.92 -13.79
N MET A 178 1.98 -8.83 -13.15
CA MET A 178 0.60 -8.36 -13.24
C MET A 178 0.44 -7.18 -14.19
N THR A 179 -0.76 -7.09 -14.78
CA THR A 179 -1.12 -6.07 -15.77
C THR A 179 -1.67 -4.78 -15.16
N ARG A 180 -1.93 -4.75 -13.85
CA ARG A 180 -2.51 -3.60 -13.14
C ARG A 180 -1.66 -3.22 -11.94
N PRO A 181 -1.53 -1.91 -11.61
CA PRO A 181 -0.91 -1.47 -10.37
C PRO A 181 -1.60 -2.11 -9.16
N ALA A 182 -0.82 -2.47 -8.15
CA ALA A 182 -1.32 -2.98 -6.89
C ALA A 182 -0.60 -2.27 -5.73
N TYR A 183 -1.35 -1.54 -4.92
CA TYR A 183 -0.82 -0.76 -3.80
C TYR A 183 -1.90 -0.49 -2.76
N VAL A 184 -1.46 -0.22 -1.53
CA VAL A 184 -2.31 0.38 -0.49
C VAL A 184 -1.84 1.82 -0.29
N GLU A 185 -2.72 2.78 -0.48
CA GLU A 185 -2.47 4.20 -0.27
C GLU A 185 -3.18 4.70 0.99
N PHE A 186 -2.47 5.52 1.76
CA PHE A 186 -2.99 6.26 2.91
C PHE A 186 -2.92 7.75 2.61
N ASP A 187 -4.06 8.43 2.66
CA ASP A 187 -4.16 9.89 2.62
C ASP A 187 -3.84 10.44 4.02
N LEU A 188 -2.56 10.60 4.31
CA LEU A 188 -2.06 11.12 5.59
C LEU A 188 -2.58 12.53 5.86
N GLN A 189 -2.77 13.35 4.82
CA GLN A 189 -3.33 14.68 4.98
C GLN A 189 -4.75 14.59 5.55
N GLN A 190 -5.61 13.81 4.91
CA GLN A 190 -6.99 13.63 5.37
C GLN A 190 -7.07 12.95 6.74
N ILE A 191 -6.15 12.01 7.04
CA ILE A 191 -6.07 11.38 8.36
C ILE A 191 -5.75 12.42 9.44
N MET A 192 -4.74 13.27 9.22
CA MET A 192 -4.30 14.24 10.21
C MET A 192 -5.29 15.41 10.35
N GLU A 193 -5.71 16.01 9.24
CA GLU A 193 -6.63 17.16 9.25
C GLU A 193 -8.04 16.78 9.69
N GLY A 194 -8.49 15.56 9.36
CA GLY A 194 -9.77 15.03 9.79
C GLY A 194 -9.75 14.38 11.18
N GLU A 195 -8.61 14.41 11.88
CA GLU A 195 -8.39 13.73 13.16
C GLU A 195 -8.86 12.26 13.17
N ARG A 196 -8.64 11.55 12.06
CA ARG A 196 -9.20 10.22 11.79
C ARG A 196 -8.37 9.13 12.47
N PHE A 197 -8.49 9.00 13.79
CA PHE A 197 -7.73 8.04 14.59
C PHE A 197 -7.88 6.58 14.11
N ALA A 198 -9.08 6.17 13.68
CA ALA A 198 -9.30 4.80 13.19
C ALA A 198 -8.48 4.48 11.93
N ASP A 199 -8.42 5.41 10.98
CA ASP A 199 -7.59 5.26 9.77
C ASP A 199 -6.09 5.32 10.11
N PHE A 200 -5.69 6.16 11.08
CA PHE A 200 -4.32 6.14 11.59
C PHE A 200 -3.95 4.82 12.26
N ALA A 201 -4.86 4.21 13.03
CA ALA A 201 -4.63 2.91 13.65
C ALA A 201 -4.43 1.81 12.60
N LEU A 202 -5.22 1.82 11.52
CA LEU A 202 -5.01 0.93 10.38
C LEU A 202 -3.67 1.20 9.67
N PHE A 203 -3.33 2.47 9.44
CA PHE A 203 -2.03 2.89 8.92
C PHE A 203 -0.87 2.36 9.77
N TYR A 204 -0.91 2.55 11.09
CA TYR A 204 0.09 2.02 12.01
C TYR A 204 0.22 0.50 11.86
N ARG A 205 -0.91 -0.22 11.86
CA ARG A 205 -0.91 -1.69 11.79
C ARG A 205 -0.39 -2.26 10.47
N LEU A 206 -0.37 -1.49 9.39
CA LEU A 206 0.12 -1.92 8.07
C LEU A 206 1.52 -1.38 7.74
N VAL A 207 1.86 -0.19 8.23
CA VAL A 207 3.10 0.51 7.87
C VAL A 207 4.17 0.40 8.95
N HIS A 208 3.83 0.01 10.19
CA HIS A 208 4.82 -0.23 11.24
C HIS A 208 5.97 -1.11 10.74
N ARG A 209 7.19 -0.79 11.16
CA ARG A 209 8.41 -1.38 10.59
C ARG A 209 8.43 -2.91 10.65
N THR A 210 7.83 -3.50 11.67
CA THR A 210 7.73 -4.96 11.82
C THR A 210 6.81 -5.65 10.80
N ARG A 211 6.05 -4.89 10.00
CA ARG A 211 5.19 -5.45 8.94
C ARG A 211 5.94 -5.77 7.65
N LEU A 212 7.08 -5.11 7.45
CA LEU A 212 7.88 -5.12 6.23
C LEU A 212 9.17 -5.93 6.44
N PRO A 213 9.78 -6.45 5.36
CA PRO A 213 11.04 -7.19 5.44
C PRO A 213 12.17 -6.38 6.08
N ARG A 214 13.08 -7.04 6.78
CA ARG A 214 14.38 -6.45 7.16
C ARG A 214 15.35 -6.46 5.98
N THR A 215 15.35 -7.53 5.19
CA THR A 215 16.21 -7.74 4.03
C THR A 215 15.42 -8.39 2.89
N VAL A 216 16.06 -8.68 1.75
CA VAL A 216 15.35 -9.37 0.66
C VAL A 216 15.03 -10.82 1.01
N GLU A 217 15.84 -11.46 1.87
CA GLU A 217 15.71 -12.86 2.24
C GLU A 217 14.51 -13.14 3.14
N ASP A 218 14.14 -12.22 4.04
CA ASP A 218 13.01 -12.40 4.96
C ASP A 218 11.68 -11.88 4.39
N ALA A 219 11.69 -11.34 3.17
CA ALA A 219 10.50 -10.81 2.51
C ALA A 219 9.34 -11.81 2.37
N PRO A 220 9.57 -13.11 2.04
CA PRO A 220 8.50 -14.10 2.00
C PRO A 220 7.80 -14.34 3.35
N GLU A 221 8.48 -14.03 4.46
CA GLU A 221 8.01 -14.31 5.82
C GLU A 221 7.36 -13.09 6.49
N CYS A 222 7.53 -11.89 5.93
CA CYS A 222 7.00 -10.66 6.52
C CYS A 222 5.45 -10.65 6.55
N TRP A 223 4.88 -9.88 7.48
CA TRP A 223 3.42 -9.89 7.69
C TRP A 223 2.64 -9.38 6.48
N LEU A 224 3.11 -8.34 5.79
CA LEU A 224 2.44 -7.86 4.58
C LEU A 224 2.40 -8.93 3.48
N GLU A 225 3.48 -9.70 3.33
CA GLU A 225 3.49 -10.80 2.36
C GLU A 225 2.52 -11.91 2.77
N GLN A 226 2.45 -12.25 4.06
CA GLN A 226 1.45 -13.22 4.55
C GLN A 226 0.01 -12.75 4.26
N TYR A 227 -0.30 -11.47 4.46
CA TYR A 227 -1.62 -10.91 4.14
C TYR A 227 -1.89 -10.93 2.63
N TYR A 228 -0.88 -10.61 1.81
CA TYR A 228 -0.98 -10.69 0.35
C TYR A 228 -1.27 -12.13 -0.13
N GLN A 229 -0.55 -13.13 0.39
CA GLN A 229 -0.77 -14.53 0.04
C GLN A 229 -2.17 -15.00 0.46
N GLN A 230 -2.64 -14.59 1.65
CA GLN A 230 -4.02 -14.86 2.08
C GLN A 230 -5.05 -14.21 1.14
N ALA A 231 -4.81 -12.98 0.67
CA ALA A 231 -5.68 -12.31 -0.28
C ALA A 231 -5.73 -13.05 -1.63
N LEU A 232 -4.60 -13.55 -2.12
CA LEU A 232 -4.54 -14.38 -3.34
C LEU A 232 -5.33 -15.67 -3.19
N GLU A 233 -5.18 -16.38 -2.07
CA GLU A 233 -5.91 -17.62 -1.81
C GLU A 233 -7.42 -17.39 -1.69
N GLN A 234 -7.83 -16.29 -1.03
CA GLN A 234 -9.24 -15.90 -0.92
C GLN A 234 -9.81 -15.55 -2.30
N GLY A 235 -9.09 -14.74 -3.09
CA GLY A 235 -9.48 -14.35 -4.44
C GLY A 235 -9.58 -15.53 -5.40
N GLY A 236 -8.64 -16.48 -5.32
CA GLY A 236 -8.69 -17.75 -6.07
C GLY A 236 -9.95 -18.55 -5.74
N ARG A 237 -10.22 -18.75 -4.45
CA ARG A 237 -11.43 -19.46 -3.97
C ARG A 237 -12.73 -18.79 -4.41
N VAL A 238 -12.79 -17.46 -4.38
CA VAL A 238 -13.97 -16.71 -4.86
C VAL A 238 -14.16 -16.90 -6.36
N ARG A 239 -13.08 -16.81 -7.15
CA ARG A 239 -13.13 -17.01 -8.60
C ARG A 239 -13.58 -18.43 -8.97
N ASP A 240 -13.11 -19.45 -8.26
CA ASP A 240 -13.49 -20.84 -8.51
C ASP A 240 -14.98 -21.06 -8.20
N ARG A 241 -15.48 -20.55 -7.07
CA ARG A 241 -16.91 -20.60 -6.75
C ARG A 241 -17.79 -19.85 -7.76
N LEU A 242 -17.32 -18.70 -8.26
CA LEU A 242 -18.03 -17.97 -9.30
C LEU A 242 -18.07 -18.76 -10.61
N ARG A 243 -16.97 -19.44 -10.96
CA ARG A 243 -16.92 -20.32 -12.13
C ARG A 243 -17.90 -21.48 -11.99
N ASP A 244 -17.91 -22.17 -10.86
CA ASP A 244 -18.84 -23.26 -10.58
C ASP A 244 -20.30 -22.80 -10.64
N GLY A 245 -20.59 -21.63 -10.07
CA GLY A 245 -21.93 -21.01 -10.12
C GLY A 245 -22.38 -20.67 -11.54
N VAL A 246 -21.48 -20.15 -12.38
CA VAL A 246 -21.76 -19.87 -13.79
C VAL A 246 -21.97 -21.17 -14.57
N GLU A 247 -21.12 -22.17 -14.38
CA GLU A 247 -21.25 -23.49 -15.04
C GLU A 247 -22.57 -24.19 -14.64
N ALA A 248 -22.96 -24.11 -13.38
CA ALA A 248 -24.23 -24.62 -12.87
C ALA A 248 -25.44 -23.87 -13.46
N ALA A 249 -25.38 -22.54 -13.54
CA ALA A 249 -26.42 -21.73 -14.16
C ALA A 249 -26.56 -22.04 -15.66
N TRP A 250 -25.44 -22.22 -16.37
CA TRP A 250 -25.43 -22.59 -17.78
C TRP A 250 -26.06 -23.97 -18.01
N SER A 251 -25.67 -24.96 -17.20
CA SER A 251 -26.22 -26.32 -17.25
C SER A 251 -27.72 -26.34 -16.95
N ALA A 252 -28.16 -25.52 -15.98
CA ALA A 252 -29.57 -25.37 -15.66
C ALA A 252 -30.37 -24.74 -16.82
N MET A 253 -29.80 -23.73 -17.48
CA MET A 253 -30.42 -23.12 -18.67
C MET A 253 -30.55 -24.10 -19.83
N GLU A 254 -29.52 -24.89 -20.13
CA GLU A 254 -29.57 -25.91 -21.19
C GLU A 254 -30.65 -26.97 -20.92
N LYS A 255 -30.72 -27.45 -19.68
CA LYS A 255 -31.76 -28.40 -19.25
C LYS A 255 -33.16 -27.80 -19.37
N TYR A 256 -33.33 -26.54 -18.99
CA TYR A 256 -34.60 -25.83 -19.13
C TYR A 256 -34.99 -25.69 -20.61
N GLN A 257 -34.03 -25.40 -21.48
CA GLN A 257 -34.24 -25.26 -22.92
C GLN A 257 -34.57 -26.61 -23.61
N MET A 258 -34.05 -27.72 -23.07
CA MET A 258 -34.44 -29.07 -23.48
C MET A 258 -35.82 -29.51 -22.96
N LEU A 259 -36.33 -28.91 -21.88
CA LEU A 259 -37.66 -29.23 -21.36
C LEU A 259 -38.78 -28.37 -21.96
N LEU A 260 -38.45 -27.34 -22.76
CA LEU A 260 -39.43 -26.53 -23.48
C LEU A 260 -40.14 -27.36 -24.57
N PRO A 261 -41.48 -27.30 -24.67
CA PRO A 261 -42.25 -27.88 -25.78
C PRO A 261 -41.78 -27.34 -27.14
N GLU A 262 -41.86 -28.15 -28.20
CA GLU A 262 -41.35 -27.80 -29.55
C GLU A 262 -41.85 -26.45 -30.10
N ARG A 263 -43.06 -26.01 -29.71
CA ARG A 263 -43.65 -24.72 -30.11
C ARG A 263 -42.94 -23.49 -29.53
N ASP A 264 -42.24 -23.61 -28.39
CA ASP A 264 -41.55 -22.48 -27.75
C ASP A 264 -40.06 -22.37 -28.13
N ARG A 265 -39.46 -23.48 -28.60
CA ARG A 265 -38.08 -23.49 -29.08
C ARG A 265 -37.88 -22.71 -30.38
N SER A 266 -38.89 -22.64 -31.24
CA SER A 266 -38.88 -21.88 -32.50
C SER A 266 -38.91 -20.36 -32.26
N ASN A 267 -39.60 -19.89 -31.22
CA ASN A 267 -39.66 -18.47 -30.86
C ASN A 267 -38.32 -17.94 -30.32
N LEU A 268 -37.54 -18.73 -29.57
CA LEU A 268 -36.22 -18.31 -29.08
C LEU A 268 -35.17 -18.14 -30.19
N LYS A 269 -35.28 -18.89 -31.29
CA LYS A 269 -34.37 -18.73 -32.44
C LYS A 269 -34.67 -17.48 -33.29
N SER A 270 -35.89 -16.95 -33.22
CA SER A 270 -36.30 -15.75 -33.99
C SER A 270 -35.86 -14.41 -33.38
N LYS A 271 -35.44 -14.37 -32.11
CA LYS A 271 -35.03 -13.14 -31.40
C LYS A 271 -33.51 -12.87 -31.40
N LYS A 272 -32.72 -13.68 -32.11
CA LYS A 272 -31.25 -13.54 -32.21
C LYS A 272 -30.77 -12.93 -33.55
N THR A 273 -31.66 -12.32 -34.32
CA THR A 273 -31.32 -11.45 -35.46
C THR A 273 -31.60 -10.01 -35.06
#